data_AF-A0A2S7D4T1-F1
#
_entry.id   AF-A0A2S7D4T1-F1
#
_cell.length_a   1.000
_cell.length_b   1.000
_cell.length_c   1.000
_cell.angle_alpha   90.00
_cell.angle_beta   90.00
_cell.angle_gamma   90.00
#
_symmetry.space_group_name_H-M   'P 1'
#
loop_
_entity.id
_entity.type
_entity.pdbx_description
1 polymer ?
#
loop_
_entity_poly.entity_id
_entity_poly.type
_entity_poly.pdbx_seq_one_letter_code
_entity_poly.pdbx_strand_id
1 'polypeptide(L)'
;MAAFDAERNIVVELIGEDGAVLAYIEGDDADSWTVVVDDEPIAGIDDEIVALGWLVGAAVDDIADGNAPVLVYSHWIVEQIDARCKAANVEWHDFLRSLLPAEKQHMQLPQNRTM
;
A
#
# COMPACT_ATOMS: atom_id res chain seq x y z
N MET A 1 -19.11 11.90 25.86
CA MET A 1 -18.54 12.09 24.50
C MET A 1 -17.09 11.64 24.60
N ALA A 2 -16.88 10.33 24.48
CA ALA A 2 -15.54 9.75 24.54
C ALA A 2 -14.96 9.87 23.12
N ALA A 3 -13.76 10.44 23.01
CA ALA A 3 -13.01 10.48 21.77
C ALA A 3 -12.80 9.04 21.31
N PHE A 4 -13.12 8.78 20.04
CA PHE A 4 -12.72 7.56 19.37
C PHE A 4 -11.20 7.61 19.21
N ASP A 5 -10.47 7.13 20.22
CA ASP A 5 -9.16 6.50 20.04
C ASP A 5 -9.40 5.16 19.31
N ALA A 6 -9.93 5.23 18.09
CA ALA A 6 -9.86 4.10 17.18
C ALA A 6 -8.38 4.01 16.80
N GLU A 7 -7.71 2.98 17.29
CA GLU A 7 -6.35 2.62 16.89
C GLU A 7 -6.33 2.63 15.36
N ARG A 8 -5.55 3.56 14.76
CA ARG A 8 -5.48 3.72 13.31
C ARG A 8 -5.20 2.35 12.69
N ASN A 9 -6.14 1.81 11.92
CA ASN A 9 -6.01 0.48 11.35
C ASN A 9 -5.19 0.57 10.05
N ILE A 10 -3.91 0.92 10.22
CA ILE A 10 -2.99 1.09 9.11
C ILE A 10 -2.59 -0.29 8.60
N VAL A 11 -2.88 -0.55 7.33
CA VAL A 11 -2.58 -1.84 6.71
C VAL A 11 -1.34 -1.80 5.84
N VAL A 12 -0.99 -0.65 5.26
CA VAL A 12 0.26 -0.48 4.52
C VAL A 12 0.77 0.94 4.72
N GLU A 13 2.07 1.09 4.93
CA GLU A 13 2.77 2.37 4.96
C GLU A 13 3.80 2.45 3.84
N LEU A 14 3.91 3.61 3.22
CA LEU A 14 5.00 4.01 2.36
C LEU A 14 5.94 4.90 3.16
N ILE A 15 7.13 4.40 3.44
CA ILE A 15 8.15 5.10 4.23
C ILE A 15 9.25 5.58 3.30
N GLY A 16 9.57 6.87 3.38
CA GLY A 16 10.68 7.49 2.66
C GLY A 16 12.05 7.08 3.22
N GLU A 17 13.12 7.44 2.51
CA GLU A 17 14.50 7.13 2.93
C GLU A 17 14.91 7.75 4.26
N ASP A 18 14.31 8.88 4.60
CA ASP A 18 14.49 9.59 5.87
C ASP A 18 13.72 8.97 7.04
N GLY A 19 12.91 7.93 6.77
CA GLY A 19 12.06 7.27 7.74
C GLY A 19 10.73 7.97 7.98
N ALA A 20 10.41 9.02 7.22
CA ALA A 20 9.09 9.66 7.29
C ALA A 20 8.04 8.81 6.56
N VAL A 21 6.81 8.80 7.08
CA VAL A 21 5.66 8.20 6.39
C VAL A 21 5.20 9.18 5.31
N LEU A 22 5.34 8.79 4.04
CA LEU A 22 4.93 9.59 2.89
C LEU A 22 3.43 9.39 2.59
N ALA A 23 2.97 8.15 2.71
CA ALA A 23 1.59 7.78 2.49
C ALA A 23 1.25 6.49 3.25
N TYR A 24 -0.03 6.26 3.53
CA TYR A 24 -0.49 5.02 4.15
C TYR A 24 -1.92 4.67 3.73
N ILE A 25 -2.27 3.41 3.91
CA ILE A 25 -3.63 2.90 3.73
C ILE A 25 -4.21 2.61 5.10
N GLU A 26 -5.33 3.25 5.40
CA GLU A 26 -6.13 3.03 6.61
C GLU A 26 -7.43 2.31 6.24
N GLY A 27 -7.75 1.25 6.97
CA GLY A 27 -9.06 0.61 6.90
C GLY A 27 -10.02 1.22 7.92
N ASP A 28 -11.27 1.45 7.55
CA ASP A 28 -12.32 1.80 8.50
C ASP A 28 -13.14 0.57 8.93
N ASP A 29 -13.99 0.74 9.96
CA ASP A 29 -14.88 -0.29 10.47
C ASP A 29 -15.98 -0.73 9.47
N ALA A 30 -16.09 -0.08 8.31
CA ALA A 30 -17.09 -0.34 7.28
C ALA A 30 -16.51 -1.04 6.04
N ASP A 31 -15.34 -1.69 6.18
CA ASP A 31 -14.61 -2.35 5.09
C ASP A 31 -14.25 -1.38 3.94
N SER A 32 -14.06 -0.09 4.25
CA SER A 32 -13.58 0.89 3.28
C SER A 32 -12.12 1.26 3.55
N TRP A 33 -11.37 1.50 2.46
CA TRP A 33 -9.93 1.71 2.49
C TRP A 33 -9.61 3.12 2.03
N THR A 34 -8.93 3.89 2.87
CA THR A 34 -8.56 5.26 2.53
C THR A 34 -7.05 5.35 2.35
N VAL A 35 -6.62 5.85 1.20
CA VAL A 35 -5.23 6.26 0.99
C VAL A 35 -5.05 7.67 1.54
N VAL A 36 -4.13 7.82 2.47
CA VAL A 36 -3.76 9.10 3.07
C VAL A 36 -2.34 9.46 2.63
N VAL A 37 -2.16 10.68 2.16
CA VAL A 37 -0.87 11.22 1.69
C VAL A 37 -0.67 12.56 2.38
N ASP A 38 0.48 12.77 3.04
CA ASP A 38 0.75 14.01 3.79
C ASP A 38 -0.40 14.38 4.78
N ASP A 39 -0.98 13.38 5.45
CA ASP A 39 -2.16 13.49 6.34
C ASP A 39 -3.47 13.97 5.65
N GLU A 40 -3.52 14.00 4.32
CA GLU A 40 -4.72 14.29 3.53
C GLU A 40 -5.30 13.02 2.87
N PRO A 41 -6.59 12.69 3.10
CA PRO A 41 -7.23 11.54 2.46
C PRO A 41 -7.52 11.83 0.99
N ILE A 42 -7.01 11.01 0.08
CA ILE A 42 -7.12 11.24 -1.36
C ILE A 42 -8.37 10.58 -1.95
N ALA A 43 -8.75 9.40 -1.47
CA ALA A 43 -9.98 8.72 -1.89
C ALA A 43 -10.37 7.61 -0.90
N GLY A 44 -11.68 7.46 -0.67
CA GLY A 44 -12.25 6.22 -0.14
C GLY A 44 -12.33 5.20 -1.29
N ILE A 45 -11.71 4.05 -1.09
CA ILE A 45 -11.57 2.96 -2.04
C ILE A 45 -12.25 1.74 -1.43
N ASP A 46 -13.21 1.16 -2.16
CA ASP A 46 -13.98 0.01 -1.67
C ASP A 46 -13.20 -1.32 -1.70
N ASP A 47 -11.94 -1.31 -2.17
CA ASP A 47 -11.09 -2.49 -2.35
C ASP A 47 -9.64 -2.20 -1.91
N GLU A 48 -9.14 -2.99 -0.96
CA GLU A 48 -7.81 -2.84 -0.37
C GLU A 48 -6.69 -3.05 -1.39
N ILE A 49 -6.92 -3.85 -2.44
CA ILE A 49 -5.93 -4.12 -3.48
C ILE A 49 -5.84 -2.97 -4.45
N VAL A 50 -6.94 -2.28 -4.70
CA VAL A 50 -6.92 -1.04 -5.49
C VAL A 50 -6.17 0.06 -4.73
N ALA A 51 -6.39 0.17 -3.41
CA ALA A 51 -5.62 1.08 -2.56
C ALA A 51 -4.13 0.73 -2.55
N LEU A 52 -3.80 -0.56 -2.44
CA LEU A 52 -2.42 -1.04 -2.55
C LEU A 52 -1.79 -0.70 -3.90
N GLY A 53 -2.51 -0.89 -5.00
CA GLY A 53 -2.02 -0.57 -6.34
C GLY A 53 -1.67 0.91 -6.49
N TRP A 54 -2.46 1.80 -5.88
CA TRP A 54 -2.15 3.23 -5.84
C TRP A 54 -0.83 3.49 -5.09
N LEU A 55 -0.68 2.90 -3.90
CA LEU A 55 0.50 3.10 -3.06
C LEU A 55 1.78 2.55 -3.70
N VAL A 56 1.70 1.37 -4.33
CA VAL A 56 2.80 0.80 -5.13
C VAL A 56 3.12 1.70 -6.32
N GLY A 57 2.10 2.29 -6.94
CA GLY A 57 2.23 3.27 -8.02
C GLY A 57 2.96 4.55 -7.60
N ALA A 58 2.69 5.06 -6.40
CA ALA A 58 3.40 6.21 -5.83
C ALA A 58 4.86 5.84 -5.47
N ALA A 59 5.07 4.66 -4.91
CA ALA A 59 6.41 4.18 -4.55
C ALA A 59 7.32 4.03 -5.78
N VAL A 60 6.81 3.51 -6.90
CA VAL A 60 7.63 3.35 -8.11
C VAL A 60 7.94 4.68 -8.79
N ASP A 61 7.07 5.69 -8.67
CA ASP A 61 7.34 7.04 -9.14
C ASP A 61 8.45 7.69 -8.30
N ASP A 62 8.38 7.55 -6.98
CA ASP A 62 9.38 8.07 -6.06
C ASP A 62 10.76 7.41 -6.29
N ILE A 63 10.79 6.11 -6.62
CA ILE A 63 12.01 5.42 -7.06
C ILE A 63 12.53 6.00 -8.38
N ALA A 64 11.64 6.30 -9.34
CA ALA A 64 12.03 6.88 -10.62
C ALA A 64 12.62 8.29 -10.47
N ASP A 65 12.21 9.02 -9.44
CA ASP A 65 12.75 10.33 -9.06
C ASP A 65 14.10 10.23 -8.30
N GLY A 66 14.56 9.00 -8.02
CA GLY A 66 15.87 8.71 -7.44
C GLY A 66 15.86 8.41 -5.95
N ASN A 67 14.69 8.26 -5.33
CA ASN A 67 14.55 7.92 -3.93
C ASN A 67 14.49 6.38 -3.73
N ALA A 68 14.54 5.94 -2.48
CA ALA A 68 14.45 4.51 -2.12
C ALA A 68 13.39 4.24 -1.04
N PRO A 69 12.10 4.46 -1.35
CA PRO A 69 11.02 4.21 -0.42
C PRO A 69 10.84 2.71 -0.13
N VAL A 70 10.20 2.44 1.01
CA VAL A 70 9.91 1.09 1.51
C VAL A 70 8.42 0.97 1.78
N LEU A 71 7.81 -0.09 1.27
CA LEU A 71 6.46 -0.48 1.67
C LEU A 71 6.50 -1.37 2.89
N VAL A 72 5.78 -0.98 3.94
CA VAL A 72 5.65 -1.75 5.18
C VAL A 72 4.22 -2.24 5.29
N TYR A 73 4.05 -3.56 5.29
CA TYR A 73 2.75 -4.22 5.28
C TYR A 73 2.39 -4.74 6.67
N SER A 74 1.13 -4.59 7.06
CA SER A 74 0.60 -5.29 8.23
C SER A 74 0.45 -6.78 7.95
N HIS A 75 0.42 -7.61 8.99
CA HIS A 75 0.21 -9.05 8.85
C HIS A 75 -1.10 -9.39 8.11
N TRP A 76 -2.16 -8.61 8.37
CA TRP A 76 -3.47 -8.86 7.78
C TRP A 76 -3.46 -8.73 6.25
N ILE A 77 -2.89 -7.64 5.71
CA ILE A 77 -2.87 -7.45 4.24
C ILE A 77 -1.93 -8.45 3.56
N VAL A 78 -0.85 -8.89 4.22
CA VAL A 78 0.02 -9.95 3.70
C VAL A 78 -0.77 -11.24 3.49
N GLU A 79 -1.61 -11.63 4.46
CA GLU A 79 -2.48 -12.81 4.32
C GLU A 79 -3.48 -12.66 3.15
N GLN A 80 -4.07 -11.47 2.97
CA GLN A 80 -4.98 -11.20 1.86
C GLN A 80 -4.28 -11.30 0.50
N ILE A 81 -3.06 -10.77 0.38
CA ILE A 81 -2.30 -10.86 -0.86
C ILE A 81 -1.88 -12.31 -1.11
N ASP A 82 -1.37 -13.01 -0.11
CA ASP A 82 -0.97 -14.42 -0.22
C ASP A 82 -2.13 -15.30 -0.68
N ALA A 83 -3.34 -15.08 -0.14
CA ALA A 83 -4.53 -15.81 -0.55
C ALA A 83 -4.85 -15.58 -2.04
N ARG A 84 -4.76 -14.33 -2.51
CA ARG A 84 -4.97 -13.96 -3.92
C ARG A 84 -3.89 -14.54 -4.83
N CYS A 85 -2.61 -14.43 -4.45
CA CYS A 85 -1.48 -15.01 -5.16
C CYS A 85 -1.63 -16.53 -5.33
N LYS A 86 -2.01 -17.23 -4.25
CA LYS A 86 -2.27 -18.68 -4.29
C LYS A 86 -3.45 -19.04 -5.18
N ALA A 87 -4.55 -18.28 -5.11
CA ALA A 87 -5.73 -18.52 -5.94
C ALA A 87 -5.45 -18.30 -7.44
N ALA A 88 -4.63 -17.30 -7.77
CA ALA A 88 -4.23 -17.01 -9.14
C ALA A 88 -3.02 -17.83 -9.64
N ASN A 89 -2.32 -18.54 -8.73
CA ASN A 89 -1.03 -19.18 -9.00
C ASN A 89 0.00 -18.20 -9.58
N VAL A 90 0.17 -17.05 -8.91
CA VAL A 90 1.06 -15.95 -9.30
C VAL A 90 2.00 -15.63 -8.15
N GLU A 91 3.24 -15.28 -8.46
CA GLU A 91 4.24 -14.86 -7.47
C GLU A 91 3.95 -13.43 -6.97
N TRP A 92 4.37 -13.12 -5.75
CA TRP A 92 4.04 -11.84 -5.11
C TRP A 92 4.52 -10.62 -5.91
N HIS A 93 5.72 -10.73 -6.49
CA HIS A 93 6.30 -9.70 -7.37
C HIS A 93 5.46 -9.46 -8.62
N ASP A 94 5.00 -10.53 -9.27
CA ASP A 94 4.18 -10.43 -10.48
C ASP A 94 2.77 -9.90 -10.15
N PHE A 95 2.24 -10.25 -8.98
CA PHE A 95 1.00 -9.68 -8.48
C PHE A 95 1.13 -8.17 -8.27
N LEU A 96 2.15 -7.71 -7.53
CA LEU A 96 2.37 -6.27 -7.31
C LEU A 96 2.58 -5.52 -8.63
N ARG A 97 3.29 -6.12 -9.60
CA ARG A 97 3.38 -5.55 -10.95
C ARG A 97 2.05 -5.48 -11.67
N SER A 98 1.18 -6.47 -11.50
CA SER A 98 -0.14 -6.47 -12.14
C SER A 98 -1.06 -5.36 -11.64
N LEU A 99 -0.81 -4.83 -10.42
CA LEU A 99 -1.54 -3.68 -9.87
C LEU A 99 -1.13 -2.35 -10.52
N LEU A 100 0.04 -2.31 -11.16
CA LEU A 100 0.55 -1.10 -11.79
C LEU A 100 -0.10 -0.88 -13.18
N PRO A 101 -0.34 0.39 -13.55
CA PRO A 101 -0.65 0.76 -14.92
C PRO A 101 0.41 0.23 -15.90
N ALA A 102 0.01 -0.07 -17.14
CA ALA A 102 0.88 -0.73 -18.12
C ALA A 102 2.19 0.02 -18.37
N GLU A 103 2.18 1.36 -18.30
CA GLU A 103 3.39 2.16 -18.43
C GLU A 103 4.36 2.04 -17.25
N LYS A 104 3.94 1.54 -16.09
CA LYS A 104 4.77 1.41 -14.88
C LYS A 104 5.21 -0.01 -14.57
N GLN A 105 4.66 -1.03 -15.23
CA GLN A 105 4.97 -2.45 -14.94
C GLN A 105 6.43 -2.86 -15.15
N HIS A 106 7.20 -2.06 -15.88
CA HIS A 106 8.63 -2.26 -16.12
C HIS A 106 9.51 -1.56 -15.08
N MET A 107 8.94 -0.69 -14.23
CA MET A 107 9.68 0.04 -13.20
C MET A 107 10.15 -0.91 -12.09
N GLN A 108 11.12 -0.42 -11.32
CA GLN A 108 11.61 -1.12 -10.15
C GLN A 108 10.56 -1.06 -9.05
N LEU A 109 10.22 -2.21 -8.48
CA LEU A 109 9.33 -2.27 -7.32
C LEU A 109 10.06 -1.81 -6.05
N PRO A 110 9.35 -1.21 -5.09
CA PRO A 110 9.91 -0.84 -3.79
C PRO A 110 10.33 -2.07 -2.98
N GLN A 111 11.16 -1.82 -1.96
CA GLN A 111 11.43 -2.84 -0.96
C GLN A 111 10.19 -3.09 -0.12
N ASN A 112 9.96 -4.34 0.26
CA ASN A 112 8.82 -4.75 1.07
C ASN A 112 9.32 -5.18 2.46
N ARG A 113 8.65 -4.70 3.52
CA ARG A 113 8.86 -5.11 4.91
C ARG A 113 7.51 -5.42 5.57
N THR A 114 7.52 -6.18 6.65
CA THR A 114 6.34 -6.37 7.50
C THR A 114 6.52 -5.59 8.79
N MET A 115 5.42 -5.05 9.32
CA MET A 115 5.37 -4.45 10.67
C MET A 115 5.71 -5.45 11.77
#